data_AF-A0A959HQ73-F1
#
_entry.id   AF-A0A959HQ73-F1
#
_cell.length_a   1.000
_cell.length_b   1.000
_cell.length_c   1.000
_cell.angle_alpha   90.00
_cell.angle_beta   90.00
_cell.angle_gamma   90.00
#
_symmetry.space_group_name_H-M   'P 1'
#
loop_
_entity.id
_entity.type
_entity.pdbx_description
1 polymer ?
#
loop_
_entity_poly.entity_id
_entity_poly.type
_entity_poly.pdbx_seq_one_letter_code
_entity_poly.pdbx_strand_id
1 'polypeptide(L)'
;MNGIKLIVNVYLCSTLIIGTVLKLDGQNLVPNPGFEVVTSCPVVSGQIDLAAPWQSENLTPDLYHRCAQNTAIQPPRLEVFCTYLEPHQGDGFAGMVVYGPVREYLKAPLLESLKKGQQYFIRFWVAIDDNCIQGIPNVNSSGIGLGFGNEASLYGAVVENNSGILRDTSGWVEITGCYTAEGNESHVYIGNFRSNGSTMIEYDQEGSVYEDYMYVDDIEVIPFDPLPDTIWQCQDQIMLNGSFQDFPVRWQDGGYSSTFQVDSPGLIQVTAETEHCLLTDESHVLNGIPDAVPSTGAICPGNSITLEAPVAESYLWQDGNINRIRSVTNAGFYTVSFQTGCGTFDLTFEIEEHTCDCSIFIPNVFSPNGDGLNDDLKVSMNCKVSYTIVSFSVFDRWGQEIFRTQTPETTPWNGASAPGVYVYRLEYLVGNQSPPHVKFGDITIVK
;
A
#
# COMPACT_ATOMS: atom_id res chain seq x y z
N MET A 1 20.62 -7.48 -41.33
CA MET A 1 20.81 -6.68 -40.10
C MET A 1 20.32 -5.27 -40.39
N ASN A 2 19.02 -5.03 -40.22
CA ASN A 2 18.44 -3.68 -40.27
C ASN A 2 17.79 -3.47 -38.90
N GLY A 3 18.46 -2.71 -38.04
CA GLY A 3 17.93 -2.31 -36.74
C GLY A 3 16.86 -1.25 -36.94
N ILE A 4 15.64 -1.55 -36.51
CA ILE A 4 14.51 -0.62 -36.50
C ILE A 4 14.62 0.22 -35.22
N LYS A 5 14.68 1.54 -35.37
CA LYS A 5 14.63 2.52 -34.28
C LYS A 5 13.19 2.59 -33.74
N LEU A 6 13.01 2.27 -32.46
CA LEU A 6 11.81 2.63 -31.71
C LEU A 6 11.78 4.17 -31.55
N ILE A 7 10.66 4.81 -31.90
CA ILE A 7 10.44 6.25 -31.65
C ILE A 7 9.46 6.32 -30.47
N VAL A 8 9.95 6.69 -29.29
CA VAL A 8 9.12 7.04 -28.13
C VAL A 8 8.96 8.56 -28.15
N ASN A 9 7.74 9.06 -28.36
CA ASN A 9 7.45 10.49 -28.28
C ASN A 9 7.19 10.85 -26.81
N VAL A 10 8.13 11.56 -26.18
CA VAL A 10 8.02 12.02 -24.79
C VAL A 10 7.56 13.49 -24.79
N TYR A 11 6.41 13.78 -24.17
CA TYR A 11 5.98 15.15 -23.90
C TYR A 11 6.40 15.52 -22.46
N LEU A 12 7.55 16.18 -22.30
CA LEU A 12 8.05 16.63 -21.00
C LEU A 12 7.41 17.98 -20.61
N CYS A 13 6.66 18.01 -19.51
CA CYS A 13 6.32 19.23 -18.80
C CYS A 13 7.34 19.43 -17.68
N SER A 14 8.34 20.29 -17.90
CA SER A 14 9.41 20.53 -16.94
C SER A 14 9.07 21.73 -16.04
N THR A 15 8.64 21.46 -14.80
CA THR A 15 8.69 22.45 -13.71
C THR A 15 9.85 22.09 -12.79
N LEU A 16 10.88 22.94 -12.79
CA LEU A 16 12.05 22.85 -11.92
C LEU A 16 11.64 23.30 -10.51
N ILE A 17 11.34 22.36 -9.62
CA ILE A 17 11.15 22.65 -8.19
C ILE A 17 12.52 22.50 -7.53
N ILE A 18 13.17 23.63 -7.24
CA ILE A 18 14.35 23.67 -6.37
C ILE A 18 13.82 23.44 -4.94
N GLY A 19 13.88 22.19 -4.49
CA GLY A 19 13.45 21.81 -3.15
C GLY A 19 14.40 22.37 -2.09
N THR A 20 13.98 23.42 -1.40
CA THR A 20 14.44 23.66 -0.04
C THR A 20 14.06 22.44 0.80
N VAL A 21 15.01 21.89 1.55
CA VAL A 21 14.75 20.83 2.54
C VAL A 21 13.89 21.47 3.64
N LEU A 22 12.57 21.37 3.47
CA LEU A 22 11.61 21.74 4.51
C LEU A 22 11.45 20.50 5.41
N LYS A 23 11.61 20.74 6.72
CA LYS A 23 11.21 19.79 7.76
C LYS A 23 9.69 19.65 7.62
N LEU A 24 9.21 18.50 7.16
CA LEU A 24 7.79 18.17 7.23
C LEU A 24 7.53 17.68 8.64
N ASP A 25 7.30 18.63 9.55
CA ASP A 25 6.66 18.29 10.81
C ASP A 25 5.18 18.05 10.48
N GLY A 26 4.69 16.83 10.71
CA GLY A 26 3.28 16.52 10.52
C GLY A 26 2.42 17.53 11.29
N GLN A 27 1.31 17.99 10.70
CA GLN A 27 0.42 18.94 11.36
C GLN A 27 -0.11 18.32 12.65
N ASN A 28 0.07 19.00 13.78
CA ASN A 28 -0.58 18.63 15.03
C ASN A 28 -2.10 18.67 14.83
N LEU A 29 -2.77 17.54 15.07
CA LEU A 29 -4.21 17.38 14.87
C LEU A 29 -5.04 17.87 16.05
N VAL A 30 -4.41 18.19 17.18
CA VAL A 30 -5.10 18.79 18.33
C VAL A 30 -5.29 20.29 18.09
N PRO A 31 -6.52 20.81 18.06
CA PRO A 31 -6.75 22.24 17.97
C PRO A 31 -6.43 22.92 19.30
N ASN A 32 -5.93 24.15 19.22
CA ASN A 32 -5.62 24.96 20.41
C ASN A 32 -4.85 24.17 21.50
N PRO A 33 -3.70 23.54 21.14
CA PRO A 33 -3.07 22.51 21.97
C PRO A 33 -2.48 23.03 23.28
N GLY A 34 -2.16 24.32 23.37
CA GLY A 34 -1.70 24.99 24.60
C GLY A 34 -2.73 25.95 25.21
N PHE A 35 -4.00 25.88 24.79
CA PHE A 35 -5.08 26.72 25.35
C PHE A 35 -4.92 28.25 25.17
N GLU A 36 -4.04 28.67 24.25
CA GLU A 36 -3.69 30.07 23.93
C GLU A 36 -4.86 30.87 23.32
N VAL A 37 -5.71 30.20 22.56
CA VAL A 37 -6.83 30.85 21.86
C VAL A 37 -8.07 30.83 22.75
N VAL A 38 -8.38 31.97 23.34
CA VAL A 38 -9.56 32.13 24.20
C VAL A 38 -10.61 33.05 23.57
N THR A 39 -11.88 32.67 23.69
CA THR A 39 -13.03 33.50 23.26
C THR A 39 -13.25 34.69 24.19
N SER A 40 -12.94 34.53 25.48
CA SER A 40 -12.87 35.59 26.48
C SER A 40 -11.97 35.13 27.64
N CYS A 41 -11.45 36.07 28.42
CA CYS A 41 -10.61 35.73 29.57
C CYS A 41 -11.45 35.04 30.66
N PRO A 42 -10.94 33.95 31.27
CA PRO A 42 -11.65 33.31 32.36
C PRO A 42 -11.69 34.24 33.58
N VAL A 43 -12.83 34.26 34.26
CA VAL A 43 -13.09 35.11 35.44
C VAL A 43 -13.28 34.28 36.71
N VAL A 44 -13.66 33.01 36.55
CA VAL A 44 -13.82 32.01 37.61
C VAL A 44 -13.32 30.65 37.12
N SER A 45 -13.08 29.74 38.05
CA SER A 45 -12.87 28.31 37.79
C SER A 45 -14.02 27.67 37.00
N GLY A 46 -13.74 26.58 36.29
CA GLY A 46 -14.71 25.78 35.57
C GLY A 46 -15.08 26.30 34.19
N GLN A 47 -14.18 27.05 33.54
CA GLN A 47 -14.45 27.76 32.29
C GLN A 47 -13.61 27.26 31.10
N ILE A 48 -13.32 25.95 31.05
CA ILE A 48 -12.56 25.35 29.93
C ILE A 48 -13.14 25.65 28.55
N ASP A 49 -14.47 25.74 28.42
CA ASP A 49 -15.16 26.04 27.16
C ASP A 49 -14.77 27.39 26.54
N LEU A 50 -14.12 28.29 27.30
CA LEU A 50 -13.60 29.55 26.78
C LEU A 50 -12.39 29.33 25.86
N ALA A 51 -11.62 28.25 26.04
CA ALA A 51 -10.50 27.84 25.19
C ALA A 51 -10.99 26.95 24.03
N ALA A 52 -11.92 27.45 23.22
CA ALA A 52 -12.52 26.68 22.14
C ALA A 52 -11.45 26.02 21.21
N PRO A 53 -11.66 24.77 20.75
CA PRO A 53 -12.88 23.98 20.86
C PRO A 53 -12.90 23.01 22.05
N TRP A 54 -12.06 23.23 23.07
CA TRP A 54 -12.05 22.38 24.27
C TRP A 54 -13.38 22.47 25.03
N GLN A 55 -13.80 21.34 25.57
CA GLN A 55 -15.05 21.13 26.28
C GLN A 55 -14.84 20.27 27.52
N SER A 56 -15.75 20.43 28.49
CA SER A 56 -15.91 19.51 29.61
C SER A 56 -16.73 18.27 29.20
N GLU A 57 -16.18 17.07 29.36
CA GLU A 57 -16.94 15.81 29.26
C GLU A 57 -17.43 15.31 30.63
N ASN A 58 -17.02 15.96 31.73
CA ASN A 58 -17.60 15.77 33.06
C ASN A 58 -17.19 16.91 34.02
N LEU A 59 -18.15 17.43 34.80
CA LEU A 59 -17.99 18.55 35.73
C LEU A 59 -17.37 19.81 35.08
N THR A 60 -16.32 20.38 35.66
CA THR A 60 -15.88 21.75 35.42
C THR A 60 -14.36 21.86 35.40
N PRO A 61 -13.66 21.25 34.41
CA PRO A 61 -12.25 21.52 34.20
C PRO A 61 -11.99 23.03 34.12
N ASP A 62 -10.83 23.43 34.63
CA ASP A 62 -10.44 24.83 34.77
C ASP A 62 -9.57 25.26 33.60
N LEU A 63 -9.78 26.51 33.16
CA LEU A 63 -8.87 27.20 32.26
C LEU A 63 -8.05 28.21 33.07
N TYR A 64 -6.74 28.05 33.04
CA TYR A 64 -5.78 29.02 33.55
C TYR A 64 -5.24 29.81 32.37
N HIS A 65 -5.29 31.14 32.45
CA HIS A 65 -4.84 31.97 31.32
C HIS A 65 -4.32 33.34 31.79
N ARG A 66 -3.21 33.83 31.22
CA ARG A 66 -2.56 35.09 31.68
C ARG A 66 -3.46 36.32 31.64
N CYS A 67 -4.45 36.32 30.75
CA CYS A 67 -5.37 37.43 30.60
C CYS A 67 -6.46 37.51 31.68
N ALA A 68 -6.61 36.45 32.50
CA ALA A 68 -7.50 36.44 33.65
C ALA A 68 -7.16 37.58 34.61
N GLN A 69 -8.17 38.19 35.22
CA GLN A 69 -7.98 39.21 36.27
C GLN A 69 -8.06 38.61 37.68
N ASN A 70 -8.54 37.37 37.76
CA ASN A 70 -8.65 36.63 39.00
C ASN A 70 -7.34 35.84 39.23
N THR A 71 -6.61 36.19 40.27
CA THR A 71 -5.30 35.60 40.58
C THR A 71 -5.36 34.10 40.90
N ALA A 72 -6.54 33.53 41.18
CA ALA A 72 -6.71 32.09 41.39
C ALA A 72 -6.55 31.27 40.10
N ILE A 73 -6.80 31.88 38.93
CA ILE A 73 -6.80 31.26 37.60
C ILE A 73 -5.91 32.04 36.60
N GLN A 74 -5.08 32.95 37.10
CA GLN A 74 -4.13 33.72 36.32
C GLN A 74 -2.71 33.17 36.54
N PRO A 75 -2.05 32.63 35.50
CA PRO A 75 -0.64 32.26 35.56
C PRO A 75 0.30 33.48 35.65
N PRO A 76 1.45 33.34 36.35
CA PRO A 76 1.79 32.21 37.21
C PRO A 76 0.87 32.14 38.43
N ARG A 77 0.42 30.94 38.78
CA ARG A 77 -0.36 30.73 40.00
C ARG A 77 0.54 31.13 41.18
N LEU A 78 0.14 32.13 41.97
CA LEU A 78 0.93 32.64 43.08
C LEU A 78 0.09 32.65 44.38
N GLU A 79 0.70 32.11 45.43
CA GLU A 79 0.38 32.25 46.87
C GLU A 79 -0.93 31.68 47.43
N VAL A 80 -2.04 31.53 46.68
CA VAL A 80 -3.30 31.01 47.29
C VAL A 80 -3.29 29.48 47.44
N PHE A 81 -2.44 28.78 46.68
CA PHE A 81 -2.37 27.30 46.66
C PHE A 81 -0.92 26.76 46.59
N CYS A 82 0.09 27.60 46.86
CA CYS A 82 1.55 27.34 46.81
C CYS A 82 2.19 26.74 45.56
N THR A 83 1.44 26.30 44.56
CA THR A 83 2.02 25.93 43.27
C THR A 83 2.41 27.19 42.51
N TYR A 84 3.71 27.43 42.28
CA TYR A 84 4.17 28.38 41.25
C TYR A 84 4.30 27.63 39.92
N LEU A 85 3.28 27.77 39.07
CA LEU A 85 3.25 27.14 37.77
C LEU A 85 3.08 28.20 36.68
N GLU A 86 4.08 28.30 35.82
CA GLU A 86 3.96 28.97 34.51
C GLU A 86 3.41 27.98 33.48
N PRO A 87 2.67 28.45 32.45
CA PRO A 87 2.35 27.64 31.28
C PRO A 87 3.62 26.97 30.73
N HIS A 88 3.51 25.74 30.23
CA HIS A 88 4.65 25.05 29.64
C HIS A 88 5.14 25.84 28.41
N GLN A 89 4.19 26.32 27.62
CA GLN A 89 4.42 27.30 26.57
C GLN A 89 3.27 28.33 26.55
N GLY A 90 3.56 29.56 26.14
CA GLY A 90 2.53 30.58 25.93
C GLY A 90 1.88 31.15 27.20
N ASP A 91 0.57 31.26 27.17
CA ASP A 91 -0.28 32.03 28.06
C ASP A 91 -1.34 31.19 28.80
N GLY A 92 -1.65 29.97 28.33
CA GLY A 92 -2.74 29.14 28.82
C GLY A 92 -2.34 27.74 29.27
N PHE A 93 -3.15 27.11 30.12
CA PHE A 93 -3.17 25.67 30.36
C PHE A 93 -4.49 25.24 31.03
N ALA A 94 -4.77 23.95 31.04
CA ALA A 94 -5.98 23.41 31.68
C ALA A 94 -5.65 22.68 32.99
N GLY A 95 -6.62 22.62 33.91
CA GLY A 95 -6.54 21.82 35.13
C GLY A 95 -7.79 20.99 35.35
N MET A 96 -7.64 19.83 35.97
CA MET A 96 -8.75 18.89 36.17
C MET A 96 -8.52 17.92 37.34
N VAL A 97 -9.61 17.47 37.97
CA VAL A 97 -9.56 16.39 38.97
C VAL A 97 -9.41 15.03 38.28
N VAL A 98 -8.30 14.34 38.52
CA VAL A 98 -7.96 13.06 37.87
C VAL A 98 -8.15 11.83 38.77
N TYR A 99 -8.21 12.02 40.08
CA TYR A 99 -8.51 10.96 41.03
C TYR A 99 -9.43 11.49 42.12
N GLY A 100 -10.35 10.66 42.61
CA GLY A 100 -11.29 11.05 43.66
C GLY A 100 -12.68 10.44 43.51
N PRO A 101 -13.67 10.89 44.30
CA PRO A 101 -15.06 10.47 44.19
C PRO A 101 -15.69 10.89 42.85
N VAL A 102 -15.18 11.98 42.27
CA VAL A 102 -15.51 12.48 40.94
C VAL A 102 -14.23 12.73 40.15
N ARG A 103 -14.32 12.66 38.82
CA ARG A 103 -13.19 12.87 37.90
C ARG A 103 -13.64 13.67 36.69
N GLU A 104 -12.74 14.49 36.21
CA GLU A 104 -12.96 15.42 35.11
C GLU A 104 -12.23 14.93 33.86
N TYR A 105 -12.75 15.33 32.71
CA TYR A 105 -12.17 14.99 31.41
C TYR A 105 -12.25 16.20 30.50
N LEU A 106 -11.13 16.50 29.85
CA LEU A 106 -11.09 17.41 28.72
C LEU A 106 -11.46 16.64 27.45
N LYS A 107 -12.21 17.29 26.56
CA LYS A 107 -12.56 16.78 25.24
C LYS A 107 -12.41 17.86 24.18
N ALA A 108 -11.91 17.51 23.01
CA ALA A 108 -11.96 18.38 21.83
C ALA A 108 -12.11 17.56 20.54
N PRO A 109 -12.76 18.10 19.50
CA PRO A 109 -12.67 17.51 18.16
C PRO A 109 -11.24 17.62 17.64
N LEU A 110 -10.75 16.59 16.96
CA LEU A 110 -9.51 16.68 16.19
C LEU A 110 -9.75 17.52 14.92
N LEU A 111 -8.69 18.16 14.40
CA LEU A 111 -8.76 18.88 13.13
C LEU A 111 -9.17 17.97 11.98
N GLU A 112 -8.73 16.71 12.02
CA GLU A 112 -9.12 15.65 11.10
C GLU A 112 -9.27 14.33 11.88
N SER A 113 -10.14 13.44 11.42
CA SER A 113 -10.27 12.11 12.03
C SER A 113 -9.03 11.25 11.75
N LEU A 114 -8.66 10.39 12.70
CA LEU A 114 -7.51 9.51 12.54
C LEU A 114 -7.78 8.47 11.44
N LYS A 115 -6.76 8.19 10.63
CA LYS A 115 -6.81 7.24 9.52
C LYS A 115 -6.52 5.83 10.03
N LYS A 116 -7.41 4.89 9.74
CA LYS A 116 -7.22 3.48 10.12
C LYS A 116 -5.86 2.95 9.64
N GLY A 117 -5.09 2.35 10.54
CA GLY A 117 -3.77 1.78 10.26
C GLY A 117 -2.62 2.78 10.30
N GLN A 118 -2.90 4.09 10.34
CA GLN A 118 -1.88 5.14 10.45
C GLN A 118 -1.33 5.18 11.89
N GLN A 119 -0.01 5.36 12.00
CA GLN A 119 0.63 5.59 13.28
C GLN A 119 0.73 7.09 13.61
N TYR A 120 0.54 7.41 14.88
CA TYR A 120 0.57 8.76 15.43
C TYR A 120 1.55 8.82 16.60
N PHE A 121 2.37 9.86 16.63
CA PHE A 121 3.14 10.26 17.79
C PHE A 121 2.28 11.14 18.68
N ILE A 122 2.30 10.87 19.99
CA ILE A 122 1.50 11.58 20.97
C ILE A 122 2.43 12.08 22.08
N ARG A 123 2.23 13.34 22.47
CA ARG A 123 2.93 13.97 23.57
C ARG A 123 2.01 14.98 24.24
N PHE A 124 2.11 15.10 25.56
CA PHE A 124 1.49 16.20 26.31
C PHE A 124 2.25 16.38 27.62
N TRP A 125 2.12 17.56 28.20
CA TRP A 125 2.82 17.91 29.42
C TRP A 125 1.87 17.95 30.60
N VAL A 126 2.30 17.40 31.73
CA VAL A 126 1.50 17.29 32.95
C VAL A 126 2.25 17.91 34.13
N ALA A 127 1.59 18.75 34.91
CA ALA A 127 2.09 19.20 36.21
C ALA A 127 1.10 18.81 37.31
N ILE A 128 1.58 18.60 38.52
CA ILE A 128 0.74 18.25 39.68
C ILE A 128 0.43 19.51 40.50
N ASP A 129 -0.72 19.52 41.18
CA ASP A 129 -1.03 20.58 42.13
C ASP A 129 -0.44 20.30 43.50
N ASP A 130 0.54 21.11 43.91
CA ASP A 130 1.16 21.05 45.24
C ASP A 130 0.29 21.81 46.26
N ASN A 131 -0.79 21.16 46.71
CA ASN A 131 -1.67 21.70 47.75
C ASN A 131 -0.94 21.82 49.10
N CYS A 132 -0.20 22.91 49.29
CA CYS A 132 0.51 23.21 50.53
C CYS A 132 -0.38 23.62 51.72
N ILE A 133 -1.69 23.78 51.49
CA ILE A 133 -2.61 24.30 52.50
C ILE A 133 -2.70 23.28 53.63
N GLN A 134 -2.04 23.57 54.76
CA GLN A 134 -2.01 22.67 55.89
C GLN A 134 -3.43 22.29 56.35
N GLY A 135 -3.71 20.99 56.40
CA GLY A 135 -4.99 20.44 56.83
C GLY A 135 -5.98 20.11 55.72
N ILE A 136 -5.63 20.31 54.44
CA ILE A 136 -6.35 19.72 53.30
C ILE A 136 -5.53 18.51 52.81
N PRO A 137 -5.99 17.27 53.06
CA PRO A 137 -5.31 16.09 52.56
C PRO A 137 -5.33 16.07 51.02
N ASN A 138 -4.16 15.95 50.41
CA ASN A 138 -4.01 15.76 48.97
C ASN A 138 -3.55 14.32 48.68
N VAL A 139 -3.83 13.85 47.46
CA VAL A 139 -3.27 12.61 46.93
C VAL A 139 -2.56 12.88 45.64
N ASN A 140 -1.33 12.39 45.56
CA ASN A 140 -0.63 12.27 44.28
C ASN A 140 -0.95 10.92 43.66
N SER A 141 -1.28 10.91 42.38
CA SER A 141 -1.63 9.69 41.67
C SER A 141 -0.79 9.46 40.41
N SER A 142 -0.89 8.24 39.88
CA SER A 142 -0.39 7.91 38.54
C SER A 142 -1.42 8.17 37.44
N GLY A 143 -2.59 8.72 37.78
CA GLY A 143 -3.79 8.66 36.96
C GLY A 143 -3.88 9.79 35.95
N ILE A 144 -3.20 9.67 34.82
CA ILE A 144 -3.37 10.60 33.70
C ILE A 144 -3.05 9.90 32.38
N GLY A 145 -3.79 10.24 31.34
CA GLY A 145 -3.57 9.75 29.99
C GLY A 145 -4.26 10.61 28.95
N LEU A 146 -4.01 10.27 27.70
CA LEU A 146 -4.70 10.76 26.51
C LEU A 146 -5.33 9.56 25.80
N GLY A 147 -6.60 9.72 25.46
CA GLY A 147 -7.42 8.74 24.77
C GLY A 147 -8.11 9.34 23.56
N PHE A 148 -8.66 8.46 22.72
CA PHE A 148 -9.45 8.87 21.57
C PHE A 148 -10.88 8.33 21.64
N GLY A 149 -11.76 8.99 20.92
CA GLY A 149 -13.13 8.56 20.75
C GLY A 149 -13.79 9.28 19.58
N ASN A 150 -15.11 9.25 19.59
CA ASN A 150 -15.94 10.09 18.74
C ASN A 150 -16.80 11.00 19.61
N GLU A 151 -17.73 11.72 18.99
CA GLU A 151 -18.59 12.66 19.70
C GLU A 151 -19.48 11.98 20.77
N ALA A 152 -19.89 10.73 20.53
CA ALA A 152 -20.81 9.98 21.37
C ALA A 152 -20.12 9.04 22.37
N SER A 153 -18.85 8.68 22.17
CA SER A 153 -18.18 7.67 22.99
C SER A 153 -16.67 7.81 22.99
N LEU A 154 -16.10 7.70 24.19
CA LEU A 154 -14.68 7.51 24.46
C LEU A 154 -14.31 6.02 24.35
N TYR A 155 -13.20 5.70 23.69
CA TYR A 155 -12.73 4.32 23.51
C TYR A 155 -11.73 3.87 24.58
N GLY A 156 -11.19 4.81 25.37
CA GLY A 156 -10.20 4.56 26.43
C GLY A 156 -8.88 5.30 26.17
N ALA A 157 -7.93 5.18 27.10
CA ALA A 157 -6.60 5.76 26.91
C ALA A 157 -5.79 4.98 25.88
N VAL A 158 -4.93 5.70 25.17
CA VAL A 158 -3.95 5.11 24.25
C VAL A 158 -2.52 5.39 24.72
N VAL A 159 -2.30 6.53 25.38
CA VAL A 159 -1.03 6.90 26.00
C VAL A 159 -1.32 7.32 27.43
N GLU A 160 -0.71 6.64 28.41
CA GLU A 160 -0.92 6.89 29.83
C GLU A 160 0.40 7.01 30.57
N ASN A 161 0.38 7.70 31.71
CA ASN A 161 1.48 7.66 32.66
C ASN A 161 1.66 6.23 33.23
N ASN A 162 2.80 5.63 32.87
CA ASN A 162 3.25 4.32 33.37
C ASN A 162 4.50 4.40 34.25
N SER A 163 5.01 5.61 34.49
CA SER A 163 6.23 5.85 35.27
C SER A 163 5.99 5.84 36.79
N GLY A 164 4.75 5.61 37.21
CA GLY A 164 4.37 5.59 38.62
C GLY A 164 3.62 6.86 39.03
N ILE A 165 3.64 7.12 40.33
CA ILE A 165 3.04 8.33 40.92
C ILE A 165 3.88 9.54 40.54
N LEU A 166 3.24 10.58 40.01
CA LEU A 166 3.88 11.85 39.71
C LEU A 166 4.14 12.58 41.03
N ARG A 167 5.39 13.04 41.23
CA ARG A 167 5.85 13.68 42.49
C ARG A 167 6.59 14.98 42.27
N ASP A 168 6.87 15.34 41.01
CA ASP A 168 7.62 16.54 40.71
C ASP A 168 6.70 17.76 40.76
N THR A 169 6.80 18.53 41.84
CA THR A 169 6.03 19.76 42.04
C THR A 169 6.72 20.99 41.44
N SER A 170 7.90 20.82 40.82
CA SER A 170 8.74 21.93 40.38
C SER A 170 8.64 22.25 38.88
N GLY A 171 7.87 21.46 38.11
CA GLY A 171 7.67 21.72 36.70
C GLY A 171 6.77 20.72 35.98
N TRP A 172 6.81 20.80 34.65
CA TRP A 172 6.05 19.94 33.75
C TRP A 172 6.79 18.62 33.48
N VAL A 173 6.04 17.53 33.47
CA VAL A 173 6.51 16.18 33.14
C VAL A 173 5.91 15.77 31.80
N GLU A 174 6.77 15.32 30.88
CA GLU A 174 6.34 14.82 29.57
C GLU A 174 5.67 13.45 29.71
N ILE A 175 4.49 13.30 29.10
CA ILE A 175 3.85 12.01 28.86
C ILE A 175 3.79 11.79 27.34
N THR A 176 4.39 10.71 26.87
CA THR A 176 4.51 10.44 25.43
C THR A 176 4.34 8.96 25.11
N GLY A 177 3.95 8.69 23.86
CA GLY A 177 3.80 7.35 23.32
C GLY A 177 3.36 7.40 21.86
N CYS A 178 3.06 6.23 21.30
CA CYS A 178 2.54 6.11 19.94
C CYS A 178 1.23 5.35 19.93
N TYR A 179 0.42 5.62 18.93
CA TYR A 179 -0.86 4.97 18.71
C TYR A 179 -1.04 4.58 17.24
N THR A 180 -1.57 3.39 16.97
CA THR A 180 -2.01 2.98 15.63
C THR A 180 -3.53 3.06 15.61
N ALA A 181 -4.08 3.93 14.77
CA ALA A 181 -5.52 4.19 14.77
C ALA A 181 -6.33 3.03 14.21
N GLU A 182 -7.50 2.77 14.78
CA GLU A 182 -8.46 1.78 14.30
C GLU A 182 -9.43 2.36 13.27
N GLY A 183 -9.50 3.69 13.19
CA GLY A 183 -10.40 4.46 12.35
C GLY A 183 -11.68 4.84 13.10
N ASN A 184 -12.21 6.04 12.78
CA ASN A 184 -13.36 6.70 13.42
C ASN A 184 -13.06 7.48 14.71
N GLU A 185 -11.80 7.59 15.11
CA GLU A 185 -11.36 8.52 16.14
C GLU A 185 -11.44 9.95 15.58
N SER A 186 -12.34 10.76 16.14
CA SER A 186 -12.54 12.16 15.73
C SER A 186 -12.39 13.14 16.88
N HIS A 187 -12.20 12.66 18.10
CA HIS A 187 -12.07 13.46 19.32
C HIS A 187 -10.93 12.96 20.18
N VAL A 188 -10.22 13.90 20.79
CA VAL A 188 -9.21 13.66 21.84
C VAL A 188 -9.84 13.84 23.21
N TYR A 189 -9.43 12.99 24.15
CA TYR A 189 -9.85 13.01 25.55
C TYR A 189 -8.63 12.98 26.46
N ILE A 190 -8.65 13.74 27.54
CA ILE A 190 -7.58 13.74 28.55
C ILE A 190 -8.20 13.59 29.94
N GLY A 191 -7.61 12.72 30.74
CA GLY A 191 -8.07 12.42 32.10
C GLY A 191 -7.49 11.10 32.61
N ASN A 192 -8.12 10.49 33.61
CA ASN A 192 -7.69 9.21 34.17
C ASN A 192 -8.63 8.07 33.77
N PHE A 193 -8.21 7.22 32.84
CA PHE A 193 -9.04 6.14 32.29
C PHE A 193 -9.04 4.87 33.15
N ARG A 194 -8.20 4.81 34.19
CA ARG A 194 -8.14 3.69 35.13
C ARG A 194 -9.26 3.81 36.15
N SER A 195 -9.72 2.71 36.73
CA SER A 195 -10.57 2.78 37.93
C SER A 195 -9.76 3.29 39.13
N ASN A 196 -10.41 3.87 40.15
CA ASN A 196 -9.69 4.28 41.37
C ASN A 196 -8.89 3.13 42.01
N GLY A 197 -9.42 1.89 41.97
CA GLY A 197 -8.72 0.71 42.50
C GLY A 197 -7.50 0.27 41.69
N SER A 198 -7.34 0.78 40.47
CA SER A 198 -6.20 0.51 39.57
C SER A 198 -5.30 1.74 39.38
N THR A 199 -5.64 2.89 39.97
CA THR A 199 -4.78 4.07 39.99
C THR A 199 -3.86 3.98 41.20
N MET A 200 -2.54 4.06 40.98
CA MET A 200 -1.59 4.12 42.09
C MET A 200 -1.69 5.49 42.74
N ILE A 201 -1.69 5.52 44.07
CA ILE A 201 -1.83 6.73 44.86
C ILE A 201 -0.85 6.76 46.03
N GLU A 202 -0.46 7.96 46.42
CA GLU A 202 0.32 8.26 47.60
C GLU A 202 -0.34 9.40 48.35
N TYR A 203 -0.44 9.26 49.67
CA TYR A 203 -1.08 10.23 50.54
C TYR A 203 -0.04 11.20 51.07
N ASP A 204 -0.27 12.49 50.91
CA ASP A 204 0.61 13.52 51.45
C ASP A 204 0.34 13.74 52.96
N GLN A 205 -0.91 13.52 53.41
CA GLN A 205 -1.33 13.57 54.83
C GLN A 205 -2.47 12.57 55.12
N GLU A 206 -2.58 12.07 56.36
CA GLU A 206 -3.72 11.25 56.81
C GLU A 206 -5.02 12.08 56.81
N GLY A 207 -6.07 11.63 56.10
CA GLY A 207 -7.31 12.40 55.92
C GLY A 207 -8.54 11.60 55.46
N SER A 208 -9.60 12.28 55.04
CA SER A 208 -10.88 11.62 54.66
C SER A 208 -11.44 11.99 53.29
N VAL A 209 -10.88 13.00 52.61
CA VAL A 209 -11.22 13.35 51.22
C VAL A 209 -9.91 13.43 50.46
N TYR A 210 -9.86 12.76 49.31
CA TYR A 210 -8.65 12.49 48.56
C TYR A 210 -8.94 12.70 47.09
N GLU A 211 -8.68 13.91 46.62
CA GLU A 211 -8.71 14.24 45.20
C GLU A 211 -7.28 14.51 44.74
N ASP A 212 -6.97 14.12 43.50
CA ASP A 212 -5.74 14.52 42.82
C ASP A 212 -6.14 15.47 41.70
N TYR A 213 -5.47 16.62 41.65
CA TYR A 213 -5.70 17.66 40.66
C TYR A 213 -4.42 17.88 39.86
N MET A 214 -4.52 17.74 38.54
CA MET A 214 -3.39 17.88 37.61
C MET A 214 -3.67 18.93 36.55
N TYR A 215 -2.59 19.53 36.07
CA TYR A 215 -2.57 20.47 34.95
C TYR A 215 -2.08 19.78 33.69
N VAL A 216 -2.59 20.21 32.54
CA VAL A 216 -2.19 19.71 31.22
C VAL A 216 -1.97 20.86 30.26
N ASP A 217 -0.92 20.75 29.44
CA ASP A 217 -0.53 21.73 28.43
C ASP A 217 0.18 21.07 27.24
N ASP A 218 0.34 21.82 26.14
CA ASP A 218 1.07 21.48 24.92
C ASP A 218 0.79 20.06 24.40
N ILE A 219 -0.47 19.83 24.03
CA ILE A 219 -0.92 18.52 23.56
C ILE A 219 -0.63 18.34 22.06
N GLU A 220 0.05 17.26 21.72
CA GLU A 220 0.41 16.88 20.36
C GLU A 220 -0.16 15.51 19.99
N VAL A 221 -0.83 15.47 18.85
CA VAL A 221 -1.18 14.25 18.13
C VAL A 221 -0.75 14.45 16.69
N ILE A 222 0.39 13.87 16.32
CA ILE A 222 1.06 14.13 15.03
C ILE A 222 1.13 12.82 14.23
N PRO A 223 0.60 12.78 12.99
CA PRO A 223 0.73 11.61 12.14
C PRO A 223 2.19 11.37 11.75
N PHE A 224 2.62 10.11 11.78
CA PHE A 224 3.88 9.68 11.19
C PHE A 224 3.67 9.25 9.73
N ASP A 225 3.70 10.22 8.82
CA ASP A 225 3.48 10.04 7.38
C ASP A 225 4.53 10.86 6.59
N PRO A 226 5.84 10.61 6.80
CA PRO A 226 6.90 11.38 6.14
C PRO A 226 7.04 11.10 4.63
N LEU A 227 6.53 9.96 4.14
CA LEU A 227 6.67 9.54 2.74
C LEU A 227 5.33 9.54 2.01
N PRO A 228 5.31 9.81 0.69
CA PRO A 228 4.12 9.54 -0.11
C PRO A 228 3.84 8.03 -0.23
N ASP A 229 2.57 7.60 -0.24
CA ASP A 229 2.17 6.19 -0.43
C ASP A 229 2.80 5.54 -1.67
N THR A 230 2.87 6.29 -2.78
CA THR A 230 3.37 5.83 -4.08
C THR A 230 4.24 6.90 -4.72
N ILE A 231 5.40 6.49 -5.22
CA ILE A 231 6.35 7.34 -5.92
C ILE A 231 6.55 6.80 -7.32
N TRP A 232 6.38 7.65 -8.32
CA TRP A 232 6.73 7.33 -9.69
C TRP A 232 8.18 7.74 -9.97
N GLN A 233 9.02 6.76 -10.32
CA GLN A 233 10.41 7.04 -10.69
C GLN A 233 10.48 7.65 -12.10
N CYS A 234 10.48 8.98 -12.16
CA CYS A 234 10.53 9.73 -13.42
C CYS A 234 11.96 10.17 -13.82
N GLN A 235 12.93 10.03 -12.92
CA GLN A 235 14.31 10.49 -13.08
C GLN A 235 15.25 9.51 -12.38
N ASP A 236 16.55 9.61 -12.69
CA ASP A 236 17.59 8.70 -12.18
C ASP A 236 17.85 8.84 -10.68
N GLN A 237 17.52 10.00 -10.08
CA GLN A 237 17.78 10.26 -8.66
C GLN A 237 16.52 10.79 -7.97
N ILE A 238 16.04 10.05 -6.97
CA ILE A 238 14.98 10.49 -6.06
C ILE A 238 15.55 10.47 -4.66
N MET A 239 15.45 11.61 -3.98
CA MET A 239 15.83 11.75 -2.58
C MET A 239 14.56 11.88 -1.74
N LEU A 240 14.35 10.94 -0.83
CA LEU A 240 13.26 10.99 0.14
C LEU A 240 13.76 11.64 1.42
N ASN A 241 12.88 12.38 2.08
CA ASN A 241 13.12 12.91 3.40
C ASN A 241 12.26 12.14 4.39
N GLY A 242 12.90 11.34 5.24
CA GLY A 242 12.24 10.58 6.29
C GLY A 242 12.25 11.28 7.65
N SER A 243 12.79 12.50 7.73
CA SER A 243 12.90 13.24 9.00
C SER A 243 11.54 13.40 9.67
N PHE A 244 11.49 13.15 10.97
CA PHE A 244 10.28 13.36 11.76
C PHE A 244 10.65 13.94 13.12
N GLN A 245 10.23 15.19 13.37
CA GLN A 245 10.65 15.97 14.53
C GLN A 245 12.18 15.91 14.72
N ASP A 246 12.65 15.64 15.94
CA ASP A 246 14.06 15.45 16.27
C ASP A 246 14.41 13.98 16.55
N PHE A 247 13.51 13.05 16.19
CA PHE A 247 13.73 11.63 16.40
C PHE A 247 14.75 11.06 15.40
N PRO A 248 15.64 10.16 15.86
CA PRO A 248 16.48 9.40 14.95
C PRO A 248 15.61 8.53 14.04
N VAL A 249 15.99 8.48 12.77
CA VAL A 249 15.30 7.67 11.76
C VAL A 249 16.24 6.62 11.22
N ARG A 250 15.66 5.49 10.80
CA ARG A 250 16.37 4.35 10.25
C ARG A 250 15.65 3.86 9.00
N TRP A 251 16.41 3.65 7.94
CA TRP A 251 15.92 3.10 6.68
C TRP A 251 16.06 1.59 6.61
N GLN A 252 15.39 0.98 5.64
CA GLN A 252 15.39 -0.47 5.41
C GLN A 252 16.79 -1.06 5.13
N ASP A 253 17.74 -0.25 4.67
CA ASP A 253 19.14 -0.64 4.45
C ASP A 253 20.01 -0.56 5.73
N GLY A 254 19.44 -0.08 6.84
CA GLY A 254 20.11 0.16 8.11
C GLY A 254 20.79 1.53 8.23
N GLY A 255 20.64 2.42 7.25
CA GLY A 255 21.15 3.79 7.28
C GLY A 255 20.37 4.69 8.24
N TYR A 256 21.05 5.69 8.81
CA TYR A 256 20.50 6.65 9.81
C TYR A 256 20.43 8.10 9.30
N SER A 257 20.63 8.31 8.00
CA SER A 257 20.50 9.64 7.39
C SER A 257 19.03 10.08 7.43
N SER A 258 18.76 11.38 7.61
CA SER A 258 17.40 11.91 7.45
C SER A 258 16.86 11.79 6.03
N THR A 259 17.76 11.58 5.06
CA THR A 259 17.42 11.43 3.65
C THR A 259 17.86 10.09 3.09
N PHE A 260 17.12 9.58 2.12
CA PHE A 260 17.39 8.31 1.45
C PHE A 260 17.36 8.47 -0.06
N GLN A 261 18.38 7.94 -0.74
CA GLN A 261 18.44 7.90 -2.19
C GLN A 261 17.77 6.62 -2.69
N VAL A 262 16.73 6.76 -3.51
CA VAL A 262 16.07 5.62 -4.14
C VAL A 262 16.89 5.17 -5.34
N ASP A 263 17.46 3.97 -5.25
CA ASP A 263 18.30 3.39 -6.31
C ASP A 263 17.52 2.51 -7.30
N SER A 264 16.40 1.92 -6.87
CA SER A 264 15.56 1.06 -7.71
C SER A 264 14.09 1.03 -7.26
N PRO A 265 13.15 0.73 -8.16
CA PRO A 265 11.75 0.49 -7.81
C PRO A 265 11.60 -0.63 -6.77
N GLY A 266 10.58 -0.52 -5.91
CA GLY A 266 10.34 -1.45 -4.82
C GLY A 266 9.74 -0.77 -3.59
N LEU A 267 9.63 -1.54 -2.51
CA LEU A 267 9.18 -1.03 -1.22
C LEU A 267 10.33 -0.29 -0.51
N ILE A 268 10.08 0.94 -0.12
CA ILE A 268 10.95 1.74 0.74
C ILE A 268 10.27 1.87 2.09
N GLN A 269 11.03 1.73 3.17
CA GLN A 269 10.51 1.82 4.53
C GLN A 269 11.43 2.70 5.38
N VAL A 270 10.82 3.60 6.15
CA VAL A 270 11.51 4.40 7.15
C VAL A 270 10.88 4.16 8.50
N THR A 271 11.71 4.07 9.54
CA THR A 271 11.27 3.95 10.92
C THR A 271 11.87 5.08 11.75
N ALA A 272 11.03 5.86 12.44
CA ALA A 272 11.47 6.73 13.52
C ALA A 272 11.53 5.94 14.83
N GLU A 273 12.66 6.02 15.52
CA GLU A 273 12.90 5.37 16.81
C GLU A 273 12.64 6.38 17.93
N THR A 274 11.55 6.19 18.68
CA THR A 274 11.31 6.92 19.94
C THR A 274 11.71 6.05 21.13
N GLU A 275 11.80 6.62 22.33
CA GLU A 275 12.07 5.83 23.54
C GLU A 275 10.98 4.78 23.82
N HIS A 276 9.74 5.06 23.42
CA HIS A 276 8.57 4.27 23.80
C HIS A 276 8.03 3.38 22.68
N CYS A 277 8.35 3.67 21.42
CA CYS A 277 7.73 3.03 20.28
C CYS A 277 8.50 3.25 18.98
N LEU A 278 8.20 2.40 18.00
CA LEU A 278 8.67 2.53 16.63
C LEU A 278 7.51 3.01 15.75
N LEU A 279 7.75 4.09 15.03
CA LEU A 279 6.84 4.62 14.02
C LEU A 279 7.41 4.27 12.66
N THR A 280 6.62 3.64 11.80
CA THR A 280 7.05 3.13 10.50
C THR A 280 6.14 3.64 9.41
N ASP A 281 6.75 4.01 8.29
CA ASP A 281 6.07 4.47 7.09
C ASP A 281 6.70 3.81 5.87
N GLU A 282 5.90 3.59 4.84
CA GLU A 282 6.24 2.78 3.68
C GLU A 282 5.79 3.47 2.40
N SER A 283 6.67 3.44 1.39
CA SER A 283 6.37 3.94 0.05
C SER A 283 6.63 2.90 -1.01
N HIS A 284 5.72 2.79 -1.97
CA HIS A 284 5.90 1.96 -3.15
C HIS A 284 6.48 2.79 -4.30
N VAL A 285 7.74 2.52 -4.62
CA VAL A 285 8.40 3.12 -5.79
C VAL A 285 8.08 2.26 -7.01
N LEU A 286 7.37 2.85 -7.97
CA LEU A 286 7.04 2.25 -9.25
C LEU A 286 7.91 2.85 -10.36
N ASN A 287 8.30 2.02 -11.32
CA ASN A 287 8.95 2.54 -12.51
C ASN A 287 7.96 3.39 -13.31
N GLY A 288 8.20 4.70 -13.40
CA GLY A 288 7.33 5.62 -14.13
C GLY A 288 7.68 5.79 -15.60
N ILE A 289 8.85 5.28 -16.00
CA ILE A 289 9.27 5.24 -17.41
C ILE A 289 9.28 3.77 -17.83
N PRO A 290 8.39 3.35 -18.75
CA PRO A 290 8.37 1.97 -19.21
C PRO A 290 9.70 1.58 -19.83
N ASP A 291 10.22 0.41 -19.46
CA ASP A 291 11.31 -0.20 -20.20
C ASP A 291 10.88 -0.41 -21.67
N ALA A 292 11.86 -0.46 -22.58
CA ALA A 292 11.60 -0.85 -23.97
C ALA A 292 11.17 -2.34 -23.99
N VAL A 293 9.88 -2.60 -23.81
CA VAL A 293 9.32 -3.94 -23.82
C VAL A 293 9.38 -4.48 -25.25
N PRO A 294 9.98 -5.66 -25.50
CA PRO A 294 9.86 -6.32 -26.78
C PRO A 294 8.38 -6.62 -27.01
N SER A 295 7.80 -5.96 -28.00
CA SER A 295 6.36 -5.95 -28.19
C SER A 295 5.89 -6.93 -29.26
N THR A 296 6.75 -7.85 -29.69
CA THR A 296 6.45 -8.86 -30.71
C THR A 296 6.02 -10.19 -30.08
N GLY A 297 4.87 -10.71 -30.48
CA GLY A 297 4.36 -12.02 -30.07
C GLY A 297 3.87 -12.84 -31.27
N ALA A 298 3.74 -14.16 -31.09
CA ALA A 298 3.22 -15.07 -32.11
C ALA A 298 1.97 -15.80 -31.60
N ILE A 299 0.98 -15.98 -32.46
CA ILE A 299 -0.27 -16.66 -32.16
C ILE A 299 -0.60 -17.72 -33.21
N CYS A 300 -1.21 -18.83 -32.79
CA CYS A 300 -1.66 -19.88 -33.67
C CYS A 300 -3.16 -19.76 -33.95
N PRO A 301 -3.66 -20.19 -35.12
CA PRO A 301 -5.10 -20.20 -35.41
C PRO A 301 -5.90 -20.90 -34.31
N GLY A 302 -6.90 -20.22 -33.74
CA GLY A 302 -7.77 -20.77 -32.69
C GLY A 302 -7.24 -20.65 -31.25
N ASN A 303 -6.01 -20.17 -31.05
CA ASN A 303 -5.46 -19.86 -29.73
C ASN A 303 -5.68 -18.37 -29.38
N SER A 304 -5.30 -17.99 -28.15
CA SER A 304 -5.22 -16.58 -27.73
C SER A 304 -3.87 -16.28 -27.07
N ILE A 305 -3.43 -15.03 -27.15
CA ILE A 305 -2.26 -14.50 -26.43
C ILE A 305 -2.70 -13.36 -25.50
N THR A 306 -2.08 -13.29 -24.32
CA THR A 306 -2.32 -12.23 -23.36
C THR A 306 -1.28 -11.13 -23.53
N LEU A 307 -1.76 -9.90 -23.74
CA LEU A 307 -0.99 -8.68 -23.77
C LEU A 307 -1.11 -8.01 -22.39
N GLU A 308 0.00 -7.60 -21.82
CA GLU A 308 0.07 -6.96 -20.51
C GLU A 308 0.77 -5.61 -20.64
N ALA A 309 0.03 -4.54 -20.38
CA ALA A 309 0.62 -3.20 -20.31
C ALA A 309 1.44 -3.04 -19.00
N PRO A 310 2.44 -2.13 -18.98
CA PRO A 310 3.15 -1.74 -17.76
C PRO A 310 2.18 -1.27 -16.65
N VAL A 311 2.61 -1.28 -15.39
CA VAL A 311 1.79 -0.73 -14.29
C VAL A 311 1.67 0.79 -14.46
N ALA A 312 0.44 1.29 -14.44
CA ALA A 312 0.05 2.66 -14.70
C ALA A 312 -1.27 2.98 -13.97
N GLU A 313 -1.60 4.27 -13.87
CA GLU A 313 -2.83 4.77 -13.25
C GLU A 313 -4.07 4.51 -14.10
N SER A 314 -3.93 4.56 -15.43
CA SER A 314 -5.01 4.31 -16.38
C SER A 314 -4.51 3.78 -17.72
N TYR A 315 -5.42 3.16 -18.49
CA TYR A 315 -5.15 2.55 -19.79
C TYR A 315 -6.26 2.88 -20.78
N LEU A 316 -5.90 2.99 -22.05
CA LEU A 316 -6.83 3.10 -23.17
C LEU A 316 -6.23 2.40 -24.39
N TRP A 317 -6.80 1.25 -24.75
CA TRP A 317 -6.48 0.53 -25.97
C TRP A 317 -7.15 1.18 -27.19
N GLN A 318 -6.64 0.90 -28.38
CA GLN A 318 -7.16 1.45 -29.63
C GLN A 318 -8.63 1.11 -29.93
N ASP A 319 -9.19 0.09 -29.27
CA ASP A 319 -10.59 -0.33 -29.35
C ASP A 319 -11.48 0.22 -28.22
N GLY A 320 -10.93 1.09 -27.36
CA GLY A 320 -11.61 1.68 -26.21
C GLY A 320 -11.56 0.84 -24.93
N ASN A 321 -10.86 -0.30 -24.93
CA ASN A 321 -10.67 -1.10 -23.71
C ASN A 321 -9.81 -0.33 -22.68
N ILE A 322 -10.11 -0.48 -21.39
CA ILE A 322 -9.42 0.23 -20.28
C ILE A 322 -8.67 -0.70 -19.32
N ASN A 323 -8.62 -2.00 -19.62
CA ASN A 323 -7.97 -2.99 -18.78
C ASN A 323 -6.47 -3.03 -19.05
N ARG A 324 -5.65 -3.18 -18.01
CA ARG A 324 -4.20 -3.40 -18.13
C ARG A 324 -3.84 -4.65 -18.94
N ILE A 325 -4.62 -5.71 -18.75
CA ILE A 325 -4.39 -7.04 -19.34
C ILE A 325 -5.48 -7.31 -20.39
N ARG A 326 -5.08 -7.76 -21.58
CA ARG A 326 -5.97 -7.99 -22.72
C ARG A 326 -5.63 -9.32 -23.42
N SER A 327 -6.64 -10.15 -23.69
CA SER A 327 -6.47 -11.37 -24.49
C SER A 327 -6.86 -11.09 -25.95
N VAL A 328 -6.04 -11.54 -26.90
CA VAL A 328 -6.28 -11.38 -28.34
C VAL A 328 -6.15 -12.70 -29.07
N THR A 329 -6.96 -12.89 -30.12
CA THR A 329 -6.99 -14.12 -30.93
C THR A 329 -6.48 -13.93 -32.36
N ASN A 330 -6.30 -12.68 -32.78
CA ASN A 330 -5.96 -12.34 -34.16
C ASN A 330 -4.56 -11.70 -34.20
N ALA A 331 -3.87 -11.90 -35.31
CA ALA A 331 -2.66 -11.13 -35.61
C ALA A 331 -2.99 -9.66 -35.91
N GLY A 332 -2.00 -8.79 -35.71
CA GLY A 332 -2.10 -7.36 -35.98
C GLY A 332 -1.40 -6.50 -34.93
N PHE A 333 -1.61 -5.19 -35.05
CA PHE A 333 -1.08 -4.19 -34.13
C PHE A 333 -2.09 -3.86 -33.03
N TYR A 334 -1.63 -3.89 -31.79
CA TYR A 334 -2.41 -3.51 -30.62
C TYR A 334 -1.71 -2.40 -29.86
N THR A 335 -2.32 -1.22 -29.82
CA THR A 335 -1.74 -0.03 -29.19
C THR A 335 -2.51 0.32 -27.93
N VAL A 336 -1.79 0.48 -26.84
CA VAL A 336 -2.32 0.97 -25.56
C VAL A 336 -1.66 2.29 -25.21
N SER A 337 -2.48 3.29 -24.90
CA SER A 337 -2.06 4.53 -24.26
C SER A 337 -2.27 4.39 -22.76
N PHE A 338 -1.29 4.75 -21.94
CA PHE A 338 -1.40 4.62 -20.48
C PHE A 338 -0.73 5.80 -19.78
N GLN A 339 -1.26 6.14 -18.60
CA GLN A 339 -0.82 7.30 -17.82
C GLN A 339 -0.14 6.86 -16.53
N THR A 340 1.07 7.36 -16.29
CA THR A 340 1.80 7.26 -15.03
C THR A 340 1.92 8.65 -14.41
N GLY A 341 2.43 8.76 -13.17
CA GLY A 341 2.78 10.05 -12.59
C GLY A 341 3.87 10.80 -13.36
N CYS A 342 4.59 10.14 -14.29
CA CYS A 342 5.60 10.77 -15.13
C CYS A 342 5.07 11.28 -16.48
N GLY A 343 3.84 10.91 -16.84
CA GLY A 343 3.20 11.30 -18.11
C GLY A 343 2.47 10.16 -18.80
N THR A 344 2.03 10.45 -20.03
CA THR A 344 1.33 9.49 -20.90
C THR A 344 2.30 8.86 -21.89
N PHE A 345 2.18 7.54 -22.05
CA PHE A 345 3.01 6.73 -22.94
C PHE A 345 2.14 5.85 -23.82
N ASP A 346 2.64 5.55 -25.02
CA ASP A 346 2.01 4.60 -25.94
C ASP A 346 2.92 3.38 -26.13
N LEU A 347 2.32 2.19 -26.07
CA LEU A 347 2.98 0.92 -26.37
C LEU A 347 2.22 0.17 -27.45
N THR A 348 2.92 -0.30 -28.48
CA THR A 348 2.32 -1.07 -29.58
C THR A 348 2.87 -2.48 -29.59
N PHE A 349 1.99 -3.47 -29.46
CA PHE A 349 2.26 -4.89 -29.65
C PHE A 349 2.05 -5.28 -31.10
N GLU A 350 2.99 -6.02 -31.68
CA GLU A 350 2.90 -6.64 -32.99
C GLU A 350 2.71 -8.15 -32.82
N ILE A 351 1.55 -8.65 -33.24
CA ILE A 351 1.20 -10.06 -33.14
C ILE A 351 1.23 -10.69 -34.52
N GLU A 352 2.11 -11.67 -34.72
CA GLU A 352 2.24 -12.44 -35.95
C GLU A 352 1.46 -13.76 -35.85
N GLU A 353 0.80 -14.16 -36.94
CA GLU A 353 0.12 -15.46 -37.02
C GLU A 353 1.10 -16.54 -37.50
N HIS A 354 1.26 -17.59 -36.71
CA HIS A 354 2.12 -18.75 -37.01
C HIS A 354 1.31 -20.03 -37.12
N THR A 355 1.74 -20.92 -38.03
CA THR A 355 1.17 -22.27 -38.16
C THR A 355 1.86 -23.23 -37.19
N CYS A 356 1.38 -23.25 -35.94
CA CYS A 356 2.05 -23.97 -34.85
C CYS A 356 1.82 -25.49 -34.81
N ASP A 357 0.84 -26.03 -35.54
CA ASP A 357 0.54 -27.46 -35.56
C ASP A 357 0.14 -27.92 -36.97
N CYS A 358 1.12 -27.94 -37.87
CA CYS A 358 0.92 -28.32 -39.26
C CYS A 358 1.56 -29.69 -39.53
N SER A 359 0.73 -30.73 -39.54
CA SER A 359 1.17 -32.11 -39.72
C SER A 359 0.34 -32.84 -40.77
N ILE A 360 1.01 -33.71 -41.54
CA ILE A 360 0.33 -34.61 -42.46
C ILE A 360 -0.33 -35.74 -41.66
N PHE A 361 -1.60 -35.97 -41.95
CA PHE A 361 -2.39 -37.09 -41.48
C PHE A 361 -2.49 -38.17 -42.56
N ILE A 362 -2.25 -39.42 -42.15
CA ILE A 362 -2.47 -40.61 -42.97
C ILE A 362 -3.29 -41.58 -42.11
N PRO A 363 -4.46 -42.05 -42.56
CA PRO A 363 -5.24 -43.06 -41.84
C PRO A 363 -4.39 -44.32 -41.60
N ASN A 364 -4.54 -44.95 -40.45
CA ASN A 364 -3.84 -46.20 -40.13
C ASN A 364 -4.69 -47.45 -40.47
N VAL A 365 -5.92 -47.27 -40.96
CA VAL A 365 -6.83 -48.36 -41.35
C VAL A 365 -7.65 -47.92 -42.56
N PHE A 366 -7.82 -48.81 -43.55
CA PHE A 366 -8.77 -48.63 -44.64
C PHE A 366 -9.31 -49.98 -45.13
N SER A 367 -10.44 -49.97 -45.83
CA SER A 367 -11.23 -51.15 -46.20
C SER A 367 -11.52 -51.15 -47.71
N PRO A 368 -10.64 -51.71 -48.56
CA PRO A 368 -10.81 -51.73 -50.00
C PRO A 368 -11.86 -52.80 -50.41
N ASN A 369 -13.14 -52.51 -50.16
CA ASN A 369 -14.28 -53.40 -50.40
C ASN A 369 -15.19 -52.93 -51.57
N GLY A 370 -14.92 -51.75 -52.12
CA GLY A 370 -15.61 -51.17 -53.26
C GLY A 370 -16.94 -50.49 -52.93
N ASP A 371 -17.20 -50.16 -51.66
CA ASP A 371 -18.43 -49.47 -51.24
C ASP A 371 -18.36 -47.93 -51.36
N GLY A 372 -17.20 -47.39 -51.73
CA GLY A 372 -16.91 -45.97 -51.87
C GLY A 372 -16.43 -45.30 -50.58
N LEU A 373 -16.36 -46.02 -49.46
CA LEU A 373 -15.98 -45.52 -48.14
C LEU A 373 -14.65 -46.15 -47.71
N ASN A 374 -13.62 -45.31 -47.55
CA ASN A 374 -12.28 -45.74 -47.13
C ASN A 374 -11.69 -46.86 -48.01
N ASP A 375 -11.99 -46.86 -49.30
CA ASP A 375 -11.39 -47.81 -50.27
C ASP A 375 -9.93 -47.50 -50.61
N ASP A 376 -9.54 -46.25 -50.42
CA ASP A 376 -8.23 -45.72 -50.75
C ASP A 376 -7.59 -45.05 -49.53
N LEU A 377 -6.28 -45.24 -49.38
CA LEU A 377 -5.48 -44.50 -48.41
C LEU A 377 -5.25 -43.07 -48.91
N LYS A 378 -5.93 -42.09 -48.29
CA LYS A 378 -5.80 -40.67 -48.63
C LYS A 378 -4.89 -39.95 -47.65
N VAL A 379 -3.87 -39.29 -48.17
CA VAL A 379 -3.00 -38.38 -47.40
C VAL A 379 -3.68 -37.03 -47.33
N SER A 380 -3.72 -36.43 -46.15
CA SER A 380 -4.26 -35.08 -45.95
C SER A 380 -3.40 -34.29 -44.95
N MET A 381 -3.65 -32.99 -44.83
CA MET A 381 -2.97 -32.15 -43.86
C MET A 381 -3.99 -31.45 -42.96
N ASN A 382 -3.67 -31.29 -41.69
CA ASN A 382 -4.58 -30.66 -40.70
C ASN A 382 -4.58 -29.11 -40.77
N CYS A 383 -3.87 -28.53 -41.74
CA CYS A 383 -3.63 -27.09 -41.91
C CYS A 383 -3.72 -26.72 -43.40
N LYS A 384 -4.03 -25.45 -43.68
CA LYS A 384 -4.11 -24.89 -45.06
C LYS A 384 -2.75 -24.39 -45.56
N VAL A 385 -1.73 -25.24 -45.52
CA VAL A 385 -0.41 -24.93 -46.09
C VAL A 385 -0.20 -25.78 -47.35
N SER A 386 0.54 -25.29 -48.33
CA SER A 386 0.91 -26.12 -49.48
C SER A 386 1.94 -27.17 -49.04
N TYR A 387 1.75 -28.41 -49.47
CA TYR A 387 2.73 -29.47 -49.28
C TYR A 387 3.03 -30.16 -50.61
N THR A 388 4.22 -30.74 -50.72
CA THR A 388 4.62 -31.55 -51.86
C THR A 388 5.09 -32.91 -51.34
N ILE A 389 4.48 -33.99 -51.85
CA ILE A 389 4.91 -35.34 -51.54
C ILE A 389 6.10 -35.68 -52.43
N VAL A 390 7.25 -35.92 -51.80
CA VAL A 390 8.50 -36.30 -52.48
C VAL A 390 8.45 -37.79 -52.81
N SER A 391 7.98 -38.61 -51.87
CA SER A 391 7.77 -40.04 -52.05
C SER A 391 6.83 -40.60 -50.99
N PHE A 392 5.89 -41.45 -51.40
CA PHE A 392 5.10 -42.30 -50.52
C PHE A 392 5.35 -43.76 -50.89
N SER A 393 5.90 -44.54 -49.97
CA SER A 393 6.25 -45.95 -50.17
C SER A 393 5.56 -46.84 -49.12
N VAL A 394 5.07 -48.01 -49.53
CA VAL A 394 4.46 -49.01 -48.64
C VAL A 394 5.25 -50.31 -48.72
N PHE A 395 5.49 -50.91 -47.57
CA PHE A 395 6.29 -52.11 -47.37
C PHE A 395 5.43 -53.22 -46.74
N ASP A 396 5.69 -54.46 -47.15
CA ASP A 396 5.12 -55.63 -46.51
C ASP A 396 5.79 -55.92 -45.14
N ARG A 397 5.32 -56.97 -44.45
CA ARG A 397 5.84 -57.39 -43.13
C ARG A 397 7.32 -57.81 -43.14
N TRP A 398 7.89 -58.07 -44.30
CA TRP A 398 9.28 -58.49 -44.47
C TRP A 398 10.17 -57.32 -44.90
N GLY A 399 9.62 -56.12 -45.03
CA GLY A 399 10.33 -54.91 -45.46
C GLY A 399 10.49 -54.81 -46.98
N GLN A 400 9.78 -55.63 -47.77
CA GLN A 400 9.77 -55.49 -49.22
C GLN A 400 8.84 -54.34 -49.63
N GLU A 401 9.34 -53.41 -50.44
CA GLU A 401 8.51 -52.35 -51.03
C GLU A 401 7.53 -52.96 -52.05
N ILE A 402 6.24 -52.75 -51.80
CA ILE A 402 5.15 -53.29 -52.64
C ILE A 402 4.39 -52.18 -53.38
N PHE A 403 4.59 -50.92 -52.99
CA PHE A 403 3.96 -49.77 -53.63
C PHE A 403 4.81 -48.51 -53.43
N ARG A 404 4.86 -47.67 -54.45
CA ARG A 404 5.49 -46.35 -54.39
C ARG A 404 4.75 -45.37 -55.31
N THR A 405 4.53 -44.15 -54.83
CA THR A 405 3.98 -43.04 -55.63
C THR A 405 4.53 -41.69 -55.16
N GLN A 406 4.43 -40.67 -56.00
CA GLN A 406 4.65 -39.27 -55.63
C GLN A 406 3.34 -38.48 -55.57
N THR A 407 2.26 -39.08 -56.05
CA THR A 407 0.93 -38.47 -56.17
C THR A 407 -0.14 -39.37 -55.56
N PRO A 408 -0.09 -39.66 -54.24
CA PRO A 408 -1.02 -40.57 -53.60
C PRO A 408 -2.48 -40.08 -53.62
N GLU A 409 -2.73 -38.81 -53.93
CA GLU A 409 -4.09 -38.27 -54.09
C GLU A 409 -4.77 -38.72 -55.39
N THR A 410 -4.00 -38.85 -56.47
CA THR A 410 -4.51 -39.27 -57.80
C THR A 410 -4.17 -40.71 -58.13
N THR A 411 -3.17 -41.27 -57.45
CA THR A 411 -2.73 -42.67 -57.56
C THR A 411 -2.60 -43.26 -56.15
N PRO A 412 -3.71 -43.41 -55.41
CA PRO A 412 -3.68 -43.97 -54.07
C PRO A 412 -3.30 -45.45 -54.08
N TRP A 413 -2.81 -45.93 -52.94
CA TRP A 413 -2.67 -47.36 -52.74
C TRP A 413 -4.02 -47.95 -52.36
N ASN A 414 -4.47 -48.93 -53.15
CA ASN A 414 -5.78 -49.57 -53.01
C ASN A 414 -5.74 -50.88 -52.21
N GLY A 415 -4.59 -51.26 -51.65
CA GLY A 415 -4.52 -52.45 -50.80
C GLY A 415 -4.83 -53.78 -51.49
N ALA A 416 -4.54 -53.93 -52.80
CA ALA A 416 -4.79 -55.18 -53.55
C ALA A 416 -4.03 -56.42 -53.02
N SER A 417 -3.09 -56.23 -52.09
CA SER A 417 -2.38 -57.28 -51.37
C SER A 417 -3.20 -57.68 -50.13
N ALA A 418 -3.30 -58.99 -49.83
CA ALA A 418 -4.18 -59.58 -48.80
C ALA A 418 -4.31 -58.80 -47.46
N PRO A 419 -5.40 -59.01 -46.69
CA PRO A 419 -5.58 -58.37 -45.37
C PRO A 419 -4.35 -58.53 -44.48
N GLY A 420 -3.96 -57.46 -43.79
CA GLY A 420 -2.75 -57.47 -42.99
C GLY A 420 -2.27 -56.09 -42.59
N VAL A 421 -1.17 -56.06 -41.84
CA VAL A 421 -0.48 -54.85 -41.42
C VAL A 421 0.72 -54.61 -42.32
N TYR A 422 0.83 -53.37 -42.80
CA TYR A 422 1.86 -52.86 -43.69
C TYR A 422 2.52 -51.65 -43.03
N VAL A 423 3.72 -51.30 -43.47
CA VAL A 423 4.44 -50.11 -42.97
C VAL A 423 4.59 -49.13 -44.12
N TYR A 424 4.41 -47.83 -43.86
CA TYR A 424 4.68 -46.80 -44.85
C TYR A 424 5.86 -45.91 -44.48
N ARG A 425 6.42 -45.29 -45.51
CA ARG A 425 7.36 -44.18 -45.42
C ARG A 425 6.89 -43.06 -46.33
N LEU A 426 6.61 -41.91 -45.74
CA LEU A 426 6.24 -40.69 -46.45
C LEU A 426 7.38 -39.68 -46.32
N GLU A 427 7.86 -39.18 -47.45
CA GLU A 427 8.70 -37.98 -47.53
C GLU A 427 7.90 -36.83 -48.12
N TYR A 428 7.91 -35.67 -47.46
CA TYR A 428 7.16 -34.50 -47.91
C TYR A 428 7.84 -33.18 -47.52
N LEU A 429 7.52 -32.13 -48.27
CA LEU A 429 7.93 -30.74 -48.01
C LEU A 429 6.69 -29.95 -47.59
N VAL A 430 6.81 -29.11 -46.56
CA VAL A 430 5.78 -28.13 -46.17
C VAL A 430 6.25 -26.75 -46.61
N GLY A 431 5.51 -26.09 -47.50
CA GLY A 431 5.98 -24.87 -48.17
C GLY A 431 7.31 -25.09 -48.92
N ASN A 432 8.27 -24.18 -48.71
CA ASN A 432 9.62 -24.24 -49.29
C ASN A 432 10.69 -24.79 -48.31
N GLN A 433 10.27 -25.44 -47.22
CA GLN A 433 11.19 -25.94 -46.19
C GLN A 433 12.03 -27.10 -46.74
N SER A 434 13.34 -27.06 -46.53
CA SER A 434 14.29 -28.12 -46.84
C SER A 434 15.16 -28.36 -45.59
N PRO A 435 15.49 -29.62 -45.22
CA PRO A 435 15.23 -30.88 -45.93
C PRO A 435 13.78 -31.39 -45.79
N PRO A 436 13.34 -32.37 -46.62
CA PRO A 436 12.01 -32.97 -46.51
C PRO A 436 11.80 -33.66 -45.16
N HIS A 437 10.57 -33.56 -44.64
CA HIS A 437 10.12 -34.32 -43.48
C HIS A 437 9.91 -35.78 -43.87
N VAL A 438 10.25 -36.68 -42.95
CA VAL A 438 10.03 -38.12 -43.11
C VAL A 438 9.08 -38.60 -42.02
N LYS A 439 7.99 -39.23 -42.42
CA LYS A 439 7.00 -39.84 -41.51
C LYS A 439 6.89 -41.34 -41.80
N PHE A 440 6.81 -42.12 -40.73
CA PHE A 440 6.59 -43.56 -40.77
C PHE A 440 5.32 -43.91 -39.98
N GLY A 441 4.73 -45.03 -40.32
CA GLY A 441 3.63 -45.60 -39.55
C GLY A 441 3.17 -46.91 -40.15
N ASP A 442 2.16 -47.51 -39.52
CA ASP A 442 1.52 -48.72 -39.99
C ASP A 442 0.18 -48.42 -40.67
N ILE A 443 -0.19 -49.31 -41.59
CA ILE A 443 -1.48 -49.33 -42.26
C ILE A 443 -2.05 -50.74 -42.12
N THR A 444 -3.23 -50.84 -41.55
CA THR A 444 -3.98 -52.10 -41.44
C THR A 444 -5.05 -52.15 -42.52
N ILE A 445 -5.02 -53.18 -43.36
CA ILE A 445 -6.09 -53.48 -44.29
C ILE A 445 -7.07 -54.43 -43.61
N VAL A 446 -8.31 -53.98 -43.44
CA VAL A 446 -9.44 -54.79 -43.02
C VAL A 446 -10.34 -55.08 -44.22
N LYS A 447 -10.91 -56.27 -44.30
CA LYS A 447 -11.88 -56.65 -45.34
C LYS A 447 -13.26 -56.82 -44.75
#